data_AF-W1VPB6-F1
#
_entry.id   AF-W1VPB6-F1
#
_cell.length_a   1.000
_cell.length_b   1.000
_cell.length_c   1.000
_cell.angle_alpha   90.00
_cell.angle_beta   90.00
_cell.angle_gamma   90.00
#
_symmetry.space_group_name_H-M   'P 1'
#
loop_
_entity.id
_entity.type
_entity.pdbx_description
1 polymer ?
#
loop_
_entity_poly.entity_id
_entity_poly.type
_entity_poly.pdbx_seq_one_letter_code
_entity_poly.pdbx_strand_id
1 'polypeptide(L)'
;MADDFTLAQAEDYTAVYGTPDDDALAGRLDALLARASRVVRDELAADGHDIQALIAAQTVREDTARDVVVDMVAYAIRSASGGFDAPFGASQASQTAGPYTQSATFSVAVGSLSFTRVHRRRLGVAPRTRAWEVDLLASRELP
;
A
#
# COMPACT_ATOMS: atom_id res chain seq x y z
N MET A 1 18.59 -14.76 -7.34
CA MET A 1 17.94 -15.21 -6.09
C MET A 1 17.57 -13.93 -5.36
N ALA A 2 16.31 -13.51 -5.40
CA ALA A 2 15.88 -12.39 -4.57
C ALA A 2 15.87 -12.92 -3.14
N ASP A 3 16.78 -12.42 -2.30
CA ASP A 3 16.81 -12.81 -0.90
C ASP A 3 15.44 -12.59 -0.28
N ASP A 4 14.95 -13.57 0.47
CA ASP A 4 13.67 -13.48 1.17
C ASP A 4 13.84 -12.67 2.46
N PHE A 5 14.17 -11.39 2.31
CA PHE A 5 14.34 -10.49 3.43
C PHE A 5 13.05 -9.72 3.70
N THR A 6 12.84 -9.39 4.98
CA THR A 6 11.71 -8.61 5.45
C THR A 6 12.18 -7.18 5.76
N LEU A 7 11.45 -6.18 5.25
CA LEU A 7 11.81 -4.75 5.35
C LEU A 7 11.49 -4.14 6.73
N ALA A 8 10.61 -4.77 7.51
CA ALA A 8 10.20 -4.31 8.83
C ALA A 8 9.94 -5.50 9.77
N GLN A 9 10.28 -5.33 11.05
CA GLN A 9 10.10 -6.32 12.10
C GLN A 9 8.93 -5.95 13.03
N ALA A 10 8.47 -6.89 13.87
CA ALA A 10 7.39 -6.64 14.83
C ALA A 10 7.70 -5.48 15.81
N GLU A 11 8.98 -5.28 16.14
CA GLU A 11 9.45 -4.16 16.97
C GLU A 11 9.15 -2.81 16.30
N ASP A 12 9.32 -2.71 14.99
CA ASP A 12 9.04 -1.49 14.22
C ASP A 12 7.55 -1.16 14.23
N TYR A 13 6.71 -2.18 14.08
CA TYR A 13 5.26 -2.01 14.23
C TYR A 13 4.89 -1.54 15.63
N THR A 14 5.45 -2.18 16.66
CA THR A 14 5.16 -1.90 18.07
C THR A 14 5.61 -0.49 18.46
N ALA A 15 6.73 -0.01 17.94
CA ALA A 15 7.23 1.34 18.19
C ALA A 15 6.28 2.44 17.67
N VAL A 16 5.54 2.17 16.58
CA VAL A 16 4.64 3.14 15.95
C VAL A 16 3.20 3.01 16.46
N TYR A 17 2.69 1.77 16.53
CA TYR A 17 1.27 1.49 16.77
C TYR A 17 0.99 0.87 18.14
N GLY A 18 2.03 0.58 18.93
CA GLY A 18 1.90 -0.15 20.19
C GLY A 18 1.78 -1.65 20.00
N THR A 19 1.77 -2.37 21.13
CA THR A 19 1.62 -3.83 21.13
C THR A 19 0.19 -4.18 20.71
N PRO A 20 0.00 -5.15 19.79
CA PRO A 20 -1.32 -5.63 19.44
C PRO A 20 -2.07 -6.18 20.67
N ASP A 21 -3.29 -5.70 20.92
CA ASP A 21 -4.13 -6.17 22.04
C ASP A 21 -4.75 -7.58 21.80
N ASP A 22 -4.66 -8.09 20.57
CA ASP A 22 -5.20 -9.38 20.14
C ASP A 22 -4.07 -10.40 19.97
N ASP A 23 -4.06 -11.46 20.79
CA ASP A 23 -3.08 -12.54 20.75
C ASP A 23 -3.01 -13.25 19.39
N ALA A 24 -4.14 -13.38 18.69
CA ALA A 24 -4.17 -13.96 17.35
C ALA A 24 -3.54 -13.02 16.32
N LEU A 25 -3.65 -11.71 16.52
CA LEU A 25 -2.94 -10.71 15.73
C LEU A 25 -1.43 -10.71 16.02
N ALA A 26 -1.05 -10.75 17.30
CA ALA A 26 0.35 -10.84 17.70
C ALA A 26 1.02 -12.08 17.08
N GLY A 27 0.34 -13.24 17.11
CA GLY A 27 0.84 -14.49 16.53
C GLY A 27 0.97 -14.52 15.01
N ARG A 28 0.38 -13.57 14.28
CA ARG A 28 0.47 -13.48 12.80
C ARG A 28 1.19 -12.23 12.29
N LEU A 29 1.65 -11.35 13.18
CA LEU A 29 2.22 -10.05 12.82
C LEU A 29 3.46 -10.21 11.90
N ASP A 30 4.40 -11.07 12.27
CA ASP A 30 5.61 -11.32 11.47
C ASP A 30 5.27 -11.84 10.07
N ALA A 31 4.29 -12.75 9.96
CA ALA A 31 3.84 -13.27 8.68
C ALA A 31 3.20 -12.18 7.81
N LEU A 32 2.46 -11.23 8.41
CA LEU A 32 1.90 -10.09 7.70
C LEU A 32 2.99 -9.12 7.23
N LEU A 33 4.00 -8.82 8.06
CA LEU A 33 5.13 -7.96 7.71
C LEU A 33 6.01 -8.58 6.61
N ALA A 34 6.29 -9.88 6.69
CA ALA A 34 6.99 -10.63 5.64
C ALA A 34 6.21 -10.59 4.31
N ARG A 35 4.89 -10.82 4.38
CA ARG A 35 4.03 -10.75 3.19
C ARG A 35 3.97 -9.35 2.60
N ALA A 36 3.84 -8.30 3.43
CA ALA A 36 3.83 -6.91 2.99
C ALA A 36 5.17 -6.52 2.35
N SER A 37 6.28 -6.95 2.93
CA SER A 37 7.62 -6.75 2.37
C SER A 37 7.77 -7.42 1.00
N ARG A 38 7.23 -8.63 0.83
CA ARG A 38 7.19 -9.29 -0.47
C ARG A 38 6.35 -8.52 -1.49
N VAL A 39 5.17 -8.02 -1.11
CA VAL A 39 4.34 -7.20 -2.01
C VAL A 39 5.08 -5.95 -2.47
N VAL A 40 5.79 -5.25 -1.58
CA VAL A 40 6.60 -4.07 -1.95
C VAL A 40 7.70 -4.45 -2.95
N ARG A 41 8.40 -5.57 -2.71
CA ARG A 41 9.44 -6.08 -3.62
C ARG A 41 8.87 -6.42 -4.99
N ASP A 42 7.79 -7.20 -5.04
CA ASP A 42 7.16 -7.65 -6.29
C ASP A 42 6.64 -6.46 -7.11
N GLU A 43 6.01 -5.48 -6.46
CA GLU A 43 5.48 -4.28 -7.10
C GLU A 43 6.57 -3.37 -7.66
N LEU A 44 7.68 -3.21 -6.94
CA LEU A 44 8.83 -2.44 -7.43
C LEU A 44 9.57 -3.18 -8.55
N ALA A 45 9.73 -4.50 -8.42
CA ALA A 45 10.35 -5.33 -9.44
C ALA A 45 9.54 -5.30 -10.75
N ALA A 46 8.21 -5.26 -10.67
CA ALA A 46 7.33 -5.09 -11.83
C ALA A 46 7.54 -3.75 -12.59
N ASP A 47 8.15 -2.77 -11.92
CA ASP A 47 8.54 -1.46 -12.47
C ASP A 47 10.05 -1.38 -12.80
N GLY A 48 10.78 -2.49 -12.67
CA GLY A 48 12.22 -2.54 -12.94
C GLY A 48 13.09 -1.96 -11.83
N HIS A 49 12.52 -1.77 -10.63
CA HIS A 49 13.25 -1.29 -9.46
C HIS A 49 13.55 -2.43 -8.48
N ASP A 50 14.77 -2.46 -7.96
CA ASP A 50 15.15 -3.31 -6.83
C ASP A 50 15.29 -2.45 -5.58
N ILE A 51 14.44 -2.69 -4.58
CA ILE A 51 14.43 -1.92 -3.33
C ILE A 51 15.74 -2.06 -2.55
N GLN A 52 16.43 -3.21 -2.60
CA GLN A 52 17.72 -3.37 -1.94
C GLN A 52 18.78 -2.48 -2.60
N ALA A 53 18.80 -2.46 -3.93
CA ALA A 53 19.69 -1.59 -4.69
C ALA A 53 19.39 -0.10 -4.41
N LEU A 54 18.11 0.28 -4.31
CA LEU A 54 17.70 1.65 -3.99
C LEU A 54 18.11 2.08 -2.57
N ILE A 55 18.03 1.17 -1.59
CA ILE A 55 18.48 1.42 -0.22
C ILE A 55 20.01 1.50 -0.16
N ALA A 56 20.71 0.57 -0.80
CA ALA A 56 22.18 0.57 -0.85
C ALA A 56 22.74 1.83 -1.54
N ALA A 57 22.04 2.33 -2.57
CA ALA A 57 22.37 3.59 -3.24
C ALA A 57 21.95 4.84 -2.44
N GLN A 58 21.32 4.69 -1.27
CA GLN A 58 20.78 5.76 -0.43
C GLN A 58 19.73 6.65 -1.13
N THR A 59 19.16 6.18 -2.24
CA THR A 59 18.04 6.83 -2.94
C THR A 59 16.74 6.67 -2.15
N VAL A 60 16.59 5.52 -1.48
CA VAL A 60 15.51 5.25 -0.53
C VAL A 60 16.12 5.08 0.85
N ARG A 61 15.60 5.79 1.86
CA ARG A 61 16.01 5.57 3.25
C ARG A 61 15.40 4.28 3.76
N GLU A 62 16.20 3.47 4.45
CA GLU A 62 15.75 2.20 5.05
C GLU A 62 14.56 2.41 5.98
N ASP A 63 14.61 3.42 6.85
CA ASP A 63 13.51 3.79 7.76
C ASP A 63 12.20 4.03 7.00
N THR A 64 12.27 4.72 5.85
CA THR A 64 11.07 5.00 5.04
C THR A 64 10.50 3.74 4.39
N ALA A 65 11.35 2.80 3.98
CA ALA A 65 10.90 1.51 3.44
C ALA A 65 10.22 0.68 4.53
N ARG A 66 10.76 0.70 5.75
CA ARG A 66 10.18 0.08 6.94
C ARG A 66 8.83 0.68 7.30
N ASP A 67 8.72 2.01 7.39
CA ASP A 67 7.48 2.72 7.69
C ASP A 67 6.35 2.36 6.72
N VAL A 68 6.67 2.22 5.42
CA VAL A 68 5.70 1.82 4.40
C VAL A 68 5.14 0.42 4.65
N VAL A 69 5.99 -0.54 5.03
CA VAL A 69 5.56 -1.90 5.32
C VAL A 69 4.71 -1.96 6.59
N VAL A 70 5.11 -1.24 7.63
CA VAL A 70 4.38 -1.12 8.89
C VAL A 70 2.99 -0.51 8.66
N ASP A 71 2.89 0.56 7.88
CA ASP A 71 1.61 1.20 7.51
C ASP A 71 0.70 0.28 6.69
N MET A 72 1.26 -0.49 5.75
CA MET A 72 0.49 -1.46 4.97
C MET A 72 -0.18 -2.51 5.87
N VAL A 73 0.56 -3.01 6.88
CA VAL A 73 0.04 -4.00 7.83
C VAL A 73 -1.01 -3.37 8.75
N ALA A 74 -0.75 -2.20 9.32
CA ALA A 74 -1.71 -1.48 10.16
C ALA A 74 -3.03 -1.21 9.42
N TYR A 75 -2.95 -0.82 8.14
CA TYR A 75 -4.11 -0.62 7.29
C TYR A 75 -4.91 -1.90 7.05
N ALA A 76 -4.22 -3.01 6.73
CA ALA A 76 -4.89 -4.30 6.53
C ALA A 76 -5.60 -4.77 7.81
N ILE A 77 -5.00 -4.57 8.98
CA ILE A 77 -5.61 -4.90 10.27
C ILE A 77 -6.85 -4.03 10.52
N ARG A 78 -6.73 -2.71 10.38
CA ARG A 78 -7.84 -1.78 10.62
C ARG A 78 -9.01 -2.05 9.68
N SER A 79 -8.74 -2.25 8.39
CA SER A 79 -9.78 -2.56 7.42
C SER A 79 -10.50 -3.87 7.73
N ALA A 80 -9.78 -4.91 8.17
CA ALA A 80 -10.37 -6.20 8.57
C ALA A 80 -11.31 -6.09 9.79
N SER A 81 -11.05 -5.15 10.71
CA SER A 81 -11.86 -4.96 11.92
C SER A 81 -13.22 -4.28 11.69
N GLY A 82 -13.56 -3.91 10.45
CA GLY A 82 -14.84 -3.27 10.12
C GLY A 82 -14.95 -1.80 10.54
N GLY A 83 -13.87 -1.20 11.07
CA GLY A 83 -13.79 0.23 11.34
C GLY A 83 -13.87 1.03 10.04
N PHE A 84 -15.04 1.62 9.78
CA PHE A 84 -15.23 2.63 8.73
C PHE A 84 -14.59 3.95 9.18
N ASP A 85 -13.26 3.97 9.29
CA ASP A 85 -12.49 5.21 9.23
C ASP A 85 -12.19 5.48 7.76
N ALA A 86 -12.53 6.68 7.29
CA ALA A 86 -12.39 7.07 5.89
C ALA A 86 -11.03 6.59 5.32
N PRO A 87 -11.01 5.74 4.27
CA PRO A 87 -9.80 5.09 3.82
C PRO A 87 -8.73 6.12 3.39
N PHE A 88 -7.49 5.93 3.83
CA PHE A 88 -6.34 6.56 3.17
C PHE A 88 -6.23 5.95 1.75
N GLY A 89 -6.76 6.66 0.75
CA GLY A 89 -6.89 6.16 -0.62
C GLY A 89 -8.31 5.80 -1.06
N ALA A 90 -9.35 6.23 -0.34
CA ALA A 90 -10.72 6.16 -0.83
C ALA A 90 -10.85 6.93 -2.15
N SER A 91 -11.35 6.30 -3.22
CA SER A 91 -11.78 7.05 -4.42
C SER A 91 -13.12 7.77 -4.16
N GLN A 92 -13.91 7.29 -3.21
CA GLN A 92 -15.14 7.92 -2.71
C GLN A 92 -15.55 7.28 -1.37
N ALA A 93 -16.20 8.03 -0.46
CA ALA A 93 -16.76 7.56 0.81
C ALA A 93 -18.20 8.08 0.99
N SER A 94 -19.05 7.25 1.61
CA SER A 94 -20.51 7.35 1.76
C SER A 94 -20.93 7.22 3.20
N GLN A 95 -21.57 8.22 3.77
CA GLN A 95 -22.51 8.08 4.86
C GLN A 95 -23.78 8.88 4.53
N THR A 96 -24.93 8.21 4.64
CA THR A 96 -26.24 8.86 4.51
C THR A 96 -26.75 9.20 5.91
N ALA A 97 -26.77 10.50 6.24
CA ALA A 97 -27.40 11.01 7.45
C ALA A 97 -28.63 11.86 7.06
N GLY A 98 -29.82 11.27 7.09
CA GLY A 98 -31.05 11.92 6.64
C GLY A 98 -31.17 12.01 5.11
N PRO A 99 -31.70 13.10 4.51
CA PRO A 99 -31.94 13.21 3.06
C PRO A 99 -30.68 13.30 2.18
N TYR A 100 -29.49 13.20 2.78
CA TYR A 100 -28.21 13.34 2.08
C TYR A 100 -27.57 11.97 1.87
N THR A 101 -27.50 11.53 0.61
CA THR A 101 -26.78 10.33 0.21
C THR A 101 -25.31 10.64 -0.04
N GLN A 102 -24.42 9.80 0.44
CA GLN A 102 -23.01 9.84 0.06
C GLN A 102 -22.67 8.44 -0.51
N SER A 103 -21.61 8.23 -1.31
CA SER A 103 -21.30 6.94 -2.01
C SER A 103 -19.83 6.52 -1.82
N ALA A 104 -19.56 5.23 -1.51
CA ALA A 104 -18.24 4.69 -1.20
C ALA A 104 -17.98 3.49 -2.09
N THR A 105 -16.92 3.53 -2.89
CA THR A 105 -16.52 2.42 -3.74
C THR A 105 -15.25 1.81 -3.17
N PHE A 106 -15.37 0.60 -2.64
CA PHE A 106 -14.21 -0.17 -2.18
C PHE A 106 -13.47 -0.73 -3.40
N SER A 107 -12.25 -0.25 -3.64
CA SER A 107 -11.39 -0.71 -4.74
C SER A 107 -10.56 -1.94 -4.39
N VAL A 108 -10.50 -2.34 -3.11
CA VAL A 108 -9.72 -3.51 -2.66
C VAL A 108 -10.47 -4.31 -1.60
N ALA A 109 -10.28 -5.64 -1.59
CA ALA A 109 -10.87 -6.55 -0.61
C ALA A 109 -10.50 -6.14 0.83
N VAL A 110 -11.46 -6.24 1.74
CA VAL A 110 -11.29 -5.97 3.18
C VAL A 110 -10.13 -6.80 3.74
N GLY A 111 -9.20 -6.18 4.49
CA GLY A 111 -8.04 -6.86 5.06
C GLY A 111 -6.90 -7.16 4.07
N SER A 112 -6.95 -6.63 2.85
CA SER A 112 -5.89 -6.80 1.86
C SER A 112 -4.68 -5.90 2.16
N LEU A 113 -3.49 -6.45 1.90
CA LEU A 113 -2.24 -5.68 1.87
C LEU A 113 -2.14 -4.99 0.51
N SER A 114 -2.18 -3.66 0.51
CA SER A 114 -2.16 -2.86 -0.73
C SER A 114 -0.96 -1.93 -0.77
N PHE A 115 -0.17 -2.01 -1.84
CA PHE A 115 0.90 -1.06 -2.11
C PHE A 115 0.35 0.10 -2.96
N THR A 116 0.03 1.21 -2.31
CA THR A 116 -0.72 2.31 -2.92
C THR A 116 0.19 3.37 -3.58
N ARG A 117 -0.43 4.30 -4.31
CA ARG A 117 0.27 5.46 -4.89
C ARG A 117 0.94 6.35 -3.82
N VAL A 118 0.37 6.43 -2.62
CA VAL A 118 0.96 7.18 -1.50
C VAL A 118 2.26 6.53 -1.03
N HIS A 119 2.27 5.20 -0.90
CA HIS A 119 3.47 4.45 -0.52
C HIS A 119 4.59 4.63 -1.55
N ARG A 120 4.25 4.54 -2.84
CA ARG A 120 5.20 4.82 -3.94
C ARG A 120 5.79 6.23 -3.87
N ARG A 121 4.95 7.24 -3.64
CA ARG A 121 5.40 8.64 -3.49
C ARG A 121 6.34 8.82 -2.30
N ARG A 122 6.07 8.17 -1.16
CA ARG A 122 6.96 8.21 0.02
C ARG A 122 8.33 7.59 -0.26
N LEU A 123 8.38 6.52 -1.05
CA LEU A 123 9.62 5.91 -1.50
C LEU A 123 10.33 6.71 -2.61
N GLY A 124 9.79 7.84 -3.05
CA GLY A 124 10.37 8.62 -4.16
C GLY A 124 10.32 7.92 -5.52
N VAL A 125 9.56 6.82 -5.64
CA VAL A 125 9.43 6.07 -6.89
C VAL A 125 8.26 6.63 -7.69
N ALA A 126 8.53 7.01 -8.94
CA ALA A 126 7.50 7.55 -9.82
C ALA A 126 6.41 6.48 -10.05
N PRO A 127 5.12 6.85 -9.98
CA PRO A 127 4.05 5.91 -10.28
C PRO A 127 4.11 5.49 -11.74
N ARG A 128 3.86 4.20 -12.00
CA ARG A 128 3.74 3.68 -13.36
C ARG A 128 2.67 4.46 -14.13
N THR A 129 3.09 5.29 -15.08
CA THR A 129 2.18 5.84 -16.08
C THR A 129 1.67 4.65 -16.88
N ARG A 130 0.42 4.25 -16.68
CA ARG A 130 -0.22 3.32 -17.61
C ARG A 130 -0.36 4.08 -18.95
N ALA A 131 0.55 3.85 -19.90
CA ALA A 131 0.21 3.94 -21.32
C ALA A 131 -0.96 2.96 -21.51
N TRP A 132 -2.12 3.28 -22.09
CA TRP A 132 -2.42 4.05 -23.28
C TRP A 132 -3.93 4.38 -23.23
N GLU A 133 -4.34 5.64 -23.38
CA GLU A 133 -5.63 5.94 -24.00
C GLU A 133 -5.27 6.39 -25.42
N VAL A 134 -5.36 5.45 -26.36
CA VAL A 134 -5.28 5.80 -27.78
C VAL A 134 -6.61 6.45 -28.10
N ASP A 135 -6.61 7.78 -28.20
CA ASP A 135 -7.75 8.50 -28.75
C ASP A 135 -7.86 8.18 -30.25
N LEU A 136 -8.66 7.16 -30.55
CA LEU A 136 -8.94 6.69 -31.91
C LEU A 136 -9.81 7.70 -32.71
N LEU A 137 -10.24 8.81 -32.12
CA LEU A 137 -11.06 9.83 -32.80
C LEU A 137 -10.22 10.96 -33.42
N ALA A 138 -8.96 11.13 -33.03
CA ALA A 138 -8.09 12.17 -33.59
C ALA A 138 -7.71 11.94 -35.07
N SER A 139 -7.97 10.75 -35.63
CA SER A 139 -7.65 10.41 -37.04
C SER A 139 -8.81 10.63 -38.03
N ARG A 140 -9.93 11.24 -37.64
CA ARG A 140 -11.09 11.36 -38.53
C ARG A 140 -11.66 12.76 -38.69
N GLU A 141 -10.83 13.78 -38.94
CA GLU A 141 -11.29 14.99 -39.63
C GLU A 141 -10.19 15.56 -40.54
N LEU A 142 -10.16 15.09 -41.79
CA LEU A 142 -9.62 15.84 -42.93
C LEU A 142 -10.55 15.65 -44.13
N PRO A 143 -11.30 16.69 -44.51
CA PRO A 143 -11.48 17.07 -45.91
C PRO A 143 -10.56 18.24 -46.29
#